data_AF-K7FFD0-F1
#
_entry.id   AF-K7FFD0-F1
#
_cell.length_a   1.000
_cell.length_b   1.000
_cell.length_c   1.000
_cell.angle_alpha   90.00
_cell.angle_beta   90.00
_cell.angle_gamma   90.00
#
_symmetry.space_group_name_H-M   'P 1'
#
loop_
_entity.id
_entity.type
_entity.pdbx_description
1 polymer ?
#
loop_
_entity_poly.entity_id
_entity_poly.type
_entity_poly.pdbx_seq_one_letter_code
_entity_poly.pdbx_strand_id
1 'polypeptide(L)'
;MRLAAKEAGLIGDMLSEKLIIALEPEAASIWCKQLPQEGFVAEGGHRQKFEESPGTQYVVVDCGGGTIDITAHEIQKNQSLKELHKASGGGWGGSTVDENFKEFLKEIFHEGVWDE
;
A
#
# COMPACT_ATOMS: atom_id res chain seq x y z
N MET A 1 -6.84 -15.02 -6.37
CA MET A 1 -5.42 -14.82 -6.77
C MET A 1 -4.73 -16.09 -7.27
N ARG A 2 -4.55 -17.15 -6.47
CA ARG A 2 -3.86 -18.38 -6.96
C ARG A 2 -4.51 -19.04 -8.18
N LEU A 3 -5.85 -19.11 -8.21
CA LEU A 3 -6.58 -19.66 -9.35
C LEU A 3 -6.30 -18.85 -10.62
N ALA A 4 -6.43 -17.53 -10.54
CA ALA A 4 -6.09 -16.63 -11.64
C ALA A 4 -4.63 -16.81 -12.11
N ALA A 5 -3.67 -16.97 -11.18
CA ALA A 5 -2.27 -17.23 -11.52
C ALA A 5 -2.08 -18.57 -12.26
N LYS A 6 -2.82 -19.61 -11.87
CA LYS A 6 -2.82 -20.91 -12.56
C LYS A 6 -3.44 -20.81 -13.95
N GLU A 7 -4.59 -20.16 -14.07
CA GLU A 7 -5.28 -19.95 -15.36
C GLU A 7 -4.44 -19.12 -16.33
N ALA A 8 -3.64 -18.17 -15.81
CA ALA A 8 -2.67 -17.40 -16.58
C ALA A 8 -1.36 -18.18 -16.90
N GLY A 9 -1.21 -19.42 -16.42
CA GLY A 9 -0.03 -20.25 -16.67
C GLY A 9 1.22 -19.89 -15.87
N LEU A 10 1.11 -19.05 -14.84
CA LEU A 10 2.24 -18.66 -13.97
C LEU A 10 2.67 -19.79 -13.03
N ILE A 11 1.74 -20.68 -12.70
CA ILE A 11 1.97 -21.91 -11.92
C ILE A 11 1.26 -23.09 -12.58
N GLY A 12 1.86 -24.28 -12.49
CA GLY A 12 1.25 -25.50 -13.05
C GLY A 12 0.10 -26.06 -12.20
N ASP A 13 0.13 -25.80 -10.90
CA ASP A 13 -0.83 -26.33 -9.94
C ASP A 13 -1.10 -25.32 -8.81
N MET A 14 -2.24 -25.49 -8.12
CA MET A 14 -2.69 -24.55 -7.08
C MET A 14 -1.85 -24.57 -5.80
N LEU A 15 -1.15 -25.68 -5.55
CA LEU A 15 -0.31 -25.92 -4.38
C LEU A 15 1.16 -25.59 -4.64
N SER A 16 1.49 -25.11 -5.84
CA SER A 16 2.84 -24.72 -6.21
C SER A 16 3.44 -23.76 -5.18
N GLU A 17 4.57 -24.17 -4.62
CA GLU A 17 5.39 -23.39 -3.69
C GLU A 17 6.17 -22.27 -4.41
N LYS A 18 6.18 -22.26 -5.75
CA LYS A 18 6.81 -21.22 -6.57
C LYS A 18 6.03 -19.90 -6.59
N LEU A 19 4.90 -19.82 -5.89
CA LEU A 19 4.08 -18.61 -5.75
C LEU A 19 3.83 -18.34 -4.27
N ILE A 20 4.03 -17.09 -3.87
CA ILE A 20 3.67 -16.55 -2.55
C ILE A 20 2.69 -15.41 -2.79
N ILE A 21 1.67 -15.30 -1.94
CA ILE A 21 0.77 -14.15 -1.90
C ILE A 21 1.21 -13.32 -0.69
N ALA A 22 1.51 -12.05 -0.92
CA ALA A 22 1.83 -11.08 0.12
C ALA A 22 0.76 -9.99 0.13
N LEU A 23 0.53 -9.38 1.29
CA LEU A 23 -0.29 -8.18 1.35
C LEU A 23 0.48 -7.00 0.73
N GLU A 24 -0.20 -6.15 -0.02
CA GLU A 24 0.37 -4.95 -0.63
C GLU A 24 1.15 -4.08 0.37
N PRO A 25 0.61 -3.73 1.56
CA PRO A 25 1.35 -2.91 2.52
C PRO A 25 2.56 -3.61 3.15
N GLU A 26 2.57 -4.96 3.23
CA GLU A 26 3.75 -5.72 3.68
C GLU A 26 4.88 -5.63 2.63
N ALA A 27 4.53 -5.83 1.35
CA ALA A 27 5.48 -5.69 0.25
C ALA A 27 6.05 -4.27 0.18
N ALA A 28 5.19 -3.26 0.31
CA ALA A 28 5.60 -1.86 0.39
C ALA A 28 6.54 -1.61 1.58
N SER A 29 6.25 -2.18 2.76
CA SER A 29 7.08 -2.02 3.95
C SER A 29 8.47 -2.66 3.79
N ILE A 30 8.58 -3.80 3.11
CA ILE A 30 9.87 -4.43 2.78
C ILE A 30 10.72 -3.56 1.86
N TRP A 31 10.10 -2.83 0.95
CA TRP A 31 10.79 -1.85 0.11
C TRP A 31 11.20 -0.61 0.91
N CYS A 32 10.26 -0.01 1.65
CA CYS A 32 10.49 1.24 2.38
C CYS A 32 11.65 1.13 3.38
N LYS A 33 11.84 -0.02 4.05
CA LYS A 33 12.96 -0.17 4.99
C LYS A 33 14.34 -0.07 4.34
N GLN A 34 14.44 -0.30 3.02
CA GLN A 34 15.69 -0.23 2.26
C GLN A 34 15.99 1.18 1.75
N LEU A 35 15.03 2.10 1.86
CA LEU A 35 15.20 3.49 1.44
C LEU A 35 16.02 4.27 2.47
N PRO A 36 16.77 5.29 2.02
CA PRO A 36 17.39 6.26 2.92
C PRO A 36 16.32 6.96 3.78
N GLN A 37 16.68 7.33 5.00
CA GLN A 37 15.83 8.17 5.85
C GLN A 37 15.60 9.56 5.22
N GLU A 38 16.55 10.01 4.39
CA GLU A 38 16.45 11.23 3.58
C GLU A 38 15.27 11.12 2.58
N GLY A 39 14.20 11.88 2.81
CA GLY A 39 12.96 11.86 2.01
C GLY A 39 11.72 11.38 2.77
N PHE A 40 11.88 10.89 4.00
CA PHE A 40 10.77 10.63 4.92
C PHE A 40 10.55 11.83 5.85
N VAL A 41 9.37 11.92 6.45
CA VAL A 41 9.09 12.85 7.56
C VAL A 41 9.80 12.32 8.82
N ALA A 42 11.14 12.27 8.76
CA ALA A 42 12.01 11.88 9.85
C ALA A 42 12.92 13.06 10.17
N GLU A 43 13.04 13.41 11.45
CA GLU A 43 13.92 14.48 11.90
C GLU A 43 15.39 14.08 11.66
N GLY A 44 16.07 14.80 10.75
CA GLY A 44 17.49 14.63 10.47
C GLY A 44 17.77 13.93 9.14
N GLY A 45 18.37 14.65 8.20
CA GLY A 45 18.78 14.14 6.88
C GLY A 45 19.97 13.19 6.95
N HIS A 46 19.75 12.00 7.50
CA HIS A 46 20.73 10.93 7.50
C HIS A 46 20.55 10.07 6.24
N ARG A 47 21.64 9.87 5.48
CA ARG A 47 21.67 8.95 4.32
C ARG A 47 21.55 7.46 4.69
N GLN A 48 21.40 7.18 5.97
CA GLN A 48 21.31 5.82 6.48
C GLN A 48 19.96 5.21 6.09
N LYS A 49 19.95 3.92 5.76
CA LYS A 49 18.70 3.19 5.52
C LYS A 49 17.98 2.89 6.82
N PHE A 50 16.66 2.76 6.77
CA PHE A 50 15.89 2.36 7.95
C PHE A 50 16.27 0.97 8.48
N GLU A 51 16.58 0.01 7.59
CA GLU A 51 16.97 -1.35 7.99
C GLU A 51 18.24 -1.40 8.86
N GLU A 52 19.04 -0.34 8.83
CA GLU A 52 20.25 -0.19 9.64
C GLU A 52 19.98 0.47 11.00
N SER A 53 18.73 0.82 11.29
CA SER A 53 18.26 1.44 12.54
C SER A 53 17.19 0.57 13.22
N PRO A 54 17.57 -0.55 13.88
CA PRO A 54 16.64 -1.35 14.65
C PRO A 54 15.88 -0.53 15.71
N GLY A 55 14.60 -0.83 15.89
CA GLY A 55 13.69 -0.08 16.74
C GLY A 55 12.99 1.09 16.03
N THR A 56 13.40 1.43 14.79
CA THR A 56 12.62 2.39 14.00
C THR A 56 11.24 1.84 13.72
N GLN A 57 10.24 2.67 14.01
CA GLN A 57 8.84 2.42 13.74
C GLN A 57 8.36 3.35 12.63
N TYR A 58 7.57 2.83 11.71
CA TYR A 58 7.00 3.62 10.63
C TYR A 58 5.63 3.08 10.23
N VAL A 59 4.84 3.97 9.63
CA VAL A 59 3.53 3.66 9.07
C VAL A 59 3.64 3.67 7.55
N VAL A 60 3.08 2.66 6.91
CA VAL A 60 2.83 2.67 5.47
C VAL A 60 1.34 2.92 5.27
N VAL A 61 1.04 3.96 4.49
CA VAL A 61 -0.30 4.31 4.03
C VAL A 61 -0.31 4.12 2.52
N ASP A 62 -0.91 3.03 2.07
CA ASP A 62 -1.07 2.71 0.65
C ASP A 62 -2.39 3.28 0.16
N CYS A 63 -2.31 4.35 -0.63
CA CYS A 63 -3.47 5.07 -1.16
C CYS A 63 -3.79 4.59 -2.58
N GLY A 64 -4.42 3.42 -2.69
CA GLY A 64 -4.87 2.86 -3.95
C GLY A 64 -6.10 3.54 -4.53
N GLY A 65 -6.60 2.98 -5.64
CA GLY A 65 -7.83 3.44 -6.28
C GLY A 65 -9.10 3.05 -5.50
N GLY A 66 -9.21 1.80 -5.07
CA GLY A 66 -10.37 1.31 -4.33
C GLY A 66 -10.25 1.48 -2.83
N THR A 67 -9.07 1.21 -2.28
CA THR A 67 -8.82 1.16 -0.84
C THR A 67 -7.69 2.09 -0.43
N ILE A 68 -7.74 2.53 0.82
CA ILE A 68 -6.56 2.98 1.54
C ILE A 68 -6.25 1.93 2.59
N ASP A 69 -5.02 1.41 2.58
CA ASP A 69 -4.54 0.38 3.50
C ASP A 69 -3.41 0.95 4.38
N ILE A 70 -3.51 0.74 5.69
CA ILE A 70 -2.66 1.34 6.72
C ILE A 70 -2.05 0.22 7.56
N THR A 71 -0.72 0.22 7.64
CA THR A 71 0.04 -0.72 8.48
C THR A 71 1.11 0.00 9.27
N ALA A 72 1.43 -0.53 10.45
CA ALA A 72 2.47 0.00 11.33
C ALA A 72 3.50 -1.10 11.62
N HIS A 73 4.77 -0.81 11.32
CA HIS A 73 5.85 -1.78 11.43
C HIS A 73 7.01 -1.25 12.26
N GLU A 74 7.69 -2.17 12.95
CA GLU A 74 8.96 -1.93 13.62
C GLU A 74 10.07 -2.80 13.03
N ILE A 75 11.22 -2.19 12.76
CA ILE A 75 12.41 -2.89 12.29
C ILE A 75 13.08 -3.59 13.48
N GLN A 76 13.17 -4.91 13.39
CA GLN A 76 13.80 -5.73 14.41
C GLN A 76 15.34 -5.77 14.24
N LYS A 77 16.06 -6.22 15.26
CA LYS A 77 17.54 -6.33 15.24
C LYS A 77 18.10 -7.21 14.11
N ASN A 78 17.33 -8.20 13.67
CA ASN A 78 17.65 -9.08 12.55
C ASN A 78 17.10 -8.54 11.20
N GLN A 79 16.71 -7.27 11.14
CA GLN A 79 16.12 -6.60 9.98
C GLN A 79 14.76 -7.15 9.52
N SER A 80 14.12 -8.05 10.27
CA SER A 80 12.74 -8.44 10.00
C SER A 80 11.79 -7.30 10.40
N LEU A 81 10.59 -7.31 9.84
CA LEU A 81 9.53 -6.38 10.21
C LEU A 81 8.59 -7.05 11.19
N LYS A 82 8.24 -6.35 12.25
CA LYS A 82 7.21 -6.74 13.21
C LYS A 82 6.00 -5.84 13.02
N GLU A 83 4.84 -6.42 12.74
CA GLU A 83 3.57 -5.70 12.78
C GLU A 83 3.29 -5.25 14.23
N LEU A 84 3.05 -3.94 14.41
CA LEU A 84 2.75 -3.34 15.72
C LEU A 84 1.25 -3.34 16.00
N HIS A 85 0.45 -3.15 14.95
CA HIS A 85 -1.00 -3.10 15.01
C HIS A 85 -1.58 -3.84 13.81
N LYS A 86 -2.72 -4.49 14.03
CA LYS A 86 -3.48 -5.12 12.95
C LYS A 86 -3.69 -4.11 11.82
N ALA A 87 -3.36 -4.53 10.60
CA ALA A 87 -3.65 -3.76 9.40
C ALA A 87 -5.09 -3.25 9.39
N SER A 88 -5.27 -2.00 8.98
CA SER A 88 -6.58 -1.34 8.89
C SER A 88 -6.71 -0.64 7.55
N GLY A 89 -7.93 -0.35 7.13
CA GLY A 89 -8.15 0.31 5.85
C GLY A 89 -9.64 0.46 5.54
N GLY A 90 -9.94 1.07 4.42
CA GLY A 90 -11.31 1.32 3.99
C GLY A 90 -11.41 1.72 2.52
N GLY A 91 -12.64 1.69 2.00
CA GLY A 91 -12.99 2.12 0.65
C GLY A 91 -12.95 3.64 0.50
N TRP A 92 -11.77 4.23 0.70
CA TRP A 92 -11.51 5.66 0.69
C TRP A 92 -10.51 6.05 -0.40
N GLY A 93 -10.26 5.14 -1.34
CA GLY A 93 -9.26 5.32 -2.38
C GLY A 93 -9.67 6.38 -3.41
N GLY A 94 -8.84 6.52 -4.44
CA GLY A 94 -9.03 7.50 -5.52
C GLY A 94 -10.41 7.46 -6.19
N SER A 95 -11.05 6.28 -6.30
CA SER A 95 -12.39 6.16 -6.88
C SER A 95 -13.43 6.98 -6.13
N THR A 96 -13.32 7.08 -4.79
CA THR A 96 -14.20 7.93 -3.98
C THR A 96 -13.95 9.41 -4.26
N VAL A 97 -12.71 9.80 -4.55
CA VAL A 97 -12.37 11.17 -4.97
C VAL A 97 -13.00 11.47 -6.33
N ASP A 98 -12.87 10.54 -7.29
CA ASP A 98 -13.46 10.68 -8.62
C ASP A 98 -14.98 10.80 -8.58
N GLU A 99 -15.65 9.99 -7.75
CA GLU A 99 -17.09 10.04 -7.52
C GLU A 99 -17.52 11.40 -6.96
N ASN A 100 -16.88 11.86 -5.88
CA ASN A 100 -17.19 13.16 -5.29
C ASN A 100 -16.92 14.32 -6.27
N PHE A 101 -15.87 14.22 -7.08
CA PHE A 101 -15.57 15.24 -8.09
C PHE A 101 -16.63 15.27 -9.20
N LYS A 102 -17.12 14.11 -9.64
CA LYS A 102 -18.23 14.04 -10.60
C LYS A 102 -19.52 14.64 -10.03
N GLU A 103 -19.85 14.36 -8.77
CA GLU A 103 -21.01 14.97 -8.12
C GLU A 103 -20.87 16.49 -8.00
N PHE A 104 -19.69 16.98 -7.62
CA PHE A 104 -19.42 18.43 -7.59
C PHE A 104 -19.60 19.10 -8.96
N LEU A 105 -19.13 18.45 -10.04
CA LEU A 105 -19.34 19.00 -11.39
C LEU A 105 -20.83 19.00 -11.76
N LYS A 106 -21.62 18.00 -11.36
CA LYS A 106 -23.08 17.98 -11.57
C LYS A 106 -23.80 19.13 -10.86
N GLU A 107 -23.29 19.61 -9.74
CA GLU A 107 -23.83 20.80 -9.07
C GLU A 107 -23.55 22.10 -9.85
N ILE A 108 -22.46 22.15 -10.63
CA ILE A 108 -22.07 23.33 -11.40
C ILE A 108 -22.76 23.39 -12.76
N PHE A 109 -22.82 22.26 -13.46
CA PHE A 109 -23.31 22.19 -14.84
C PHE A 109 -24.75 21.68 -14.88
N HIS A 110 -25.61 22.30 -15.70
CA HIS A 110 -27.01 21.91 -15.84
C HIS A 110 -27.18 20.47 -16.34
N GLU A 111 -28.31 19.81 -16.00
CA GLU A 111 -28.57 18.38 -16.28
C GLU A 111 -28.25 17.97 -17.73
N GLY A 112 -28.62 18.78 -18.73
CA GLY A 112 -28.36 18.48 -20.15
C GLY A 112 -26.89 18.39 -20.60
N VAL A 113 -25.90 18.59 -19.73
CA VAL A 113 -24.47 18.33 -20.04
C VAL A 113 -24.07 16.88 -19.71
N TRP A 114 -24.83 16.19 -18.85
CA TRP A 114 -24.45 14.89 -18.27
C TRP A 114 -25.14 13.68 -18.91
N ASP A 115 -26.13 13.91 -19.78
CA ASP A 115 -27.05 12.89 -20.31
C ASP A 115 -26.60 12.27 -21.66
N GLU A 116 -25.33 12.39 -22.04
CA GLU A 116 -24.71 11.70 -23.20
C GLU A 116 -23.77 10.56 -22.77
#